data_AF-A0A0D1XRK6-F1
#
_entry.id   AF-A0A0D1XRK6-F1
#
_cell.length_a   1.000
_cell.length_b   1.000
_cell.length_c   1.000
_cell.angle_alpha   90.00
_cell.angle_beta   90.00
_cell.angle_gamma   90.00
#
_symmetry.space_group_name_H-M   'P 1'
#
loop_
_entity.id
_entity.type
_entity.pdbx_description
1 polymer ?
#
loop_
_entity_poly.entity_id
_entity_poly.type
_entity_poly.pdbx_seq_one_letter_code
_entity_poly.pdbx_strand_id
1 'polypeptide(L)' 'MKKKTRQITVEGCTYGYLISSKYTDGQSISTLKIFLGEKKSDALLIYFRTWDDPLSGSPLNTGIKLHKKISKPY' A
#
# COMPACT_ATOMS: atom_id res chain seq x y z
N MET A 1 -16.06 -0.05 7.23
CA MET A 1 -16.19 0.04 5.75
C MET A 1 -15.64 -1.22 5.10
N LYS A 2 -16.33 -1.78 4.09
CA LYS A 2 -15.89 -2.96 3.33
C LYS A 2 -14.59 -2.62 2.59
N LYS A 3 -13.51 -3.38 2.83
CA LYS A 3 -12.21 -3.14 2.18
C LYS A 3 -12.35 -3.41 0.68
N LYS A 4 -12.26 -2.36 -0.15
CA LYS A 4 -12.34 -2.46 -1.60
C LYS A 4 -10.98 -2.85 -2.15
N THR A 5 -10.92 -3.99 -2.86
CA THR A 5 -9.75 -4.36 -3.65
C THR A 5 -9.54 -3.33 -4.76
N ARG A 6 -8.32 -2.83 -4.88
CA ARG A 6 -7.88 -1.90 -5.93
C ARG A 6 -6.92 -2.64 -6.87
N GLN A 7 -6.68 -2.08 -8.05
CA GLN A 7 -5.73 -2.63 -9.02
C GLN A 7 -4.61 -1.60 -9.29
N ILE A 8 -3.40 -2.10 -9.52
CA ILE A 8 -2.23 -1.33 -9.93
C ILE A 8 -1.51 -2.09 -11.04
N THR A 9 -1.08 -1.40 -12.08
CA THR A 9 -0.26 -1.97 -13.15
C THR A 9 1.17 -1.45 -13.00
N VAL A 10 2.12 -2.36 -12.88
CA VAL A 10 3.56 -2.05 -12.76
C VAL A 10 4.28 -2.84 -13.84
N GLU A 11 5.00 -2.13 -14.73
CA GLU A 11 5.79 -2.75 -15.81
C GLU A 11 4.97 -3.73 -16.68
N GLY A 12 3.70 -3.41 -16.93
CA GLY A 12 2.79 -4.23 -17.75
C GLY A 12 2.08 -5.37 -17.00
N CYS A 13 2.48 -5.65 -15.75
CA CYS A 13 1.84 -6.64 -14.90
C CYS A 13 0.76 -5.98 -14.02
N THR A 14 -0.44 -6.55 -14.01
CA THR A 14 -1.56 -6.06 -13.18
C THR A 14 -1.64 -6.83 -11.88
N TYR A 15 -1.64 -6.09 -10.78
CA TYR A 15 -1.74 -6.61 -9.42
C TYR A 15 -3.00 -6.08 -8.75
N GLY A 16 -3.64 -6.93 -7.96
CA GLY A 16 -4.65 -6.49 -7.01
C GLY A 16 -3.98 -6.09 -5.70
N TYR A 17 -4.51 -5.07 -5.02
CA TYR A 17 -4.02 -4.69 -3.71
C TYR A 17 -5.13 -4.23 -2.77
N LEU A 18 -4.84 -4.36 -1.48
CA LEU A 18 -5.67 -3.90 -0.38
C LEU A 18 -4.81 -3.06 0.56
N ILE A 19 -5.34 -1.92 0.97
CA ILE A 19 -4.76 -1.10 2.02
C ILE A 19 -5.66 -1.18 3.23
N SER A 20 -5.05 -1.35 4.40
CA SER A 20 -5.73 -1.12 5.66
C SER A 20 -4.82 -0.50 6.67
N SER A 21 -5.34 0.46 7.43
CA SER A 21 -4.62 1.07 8.53
C SER A 21 -5.27 0.63 9.84
N LYS A 22 -4.44 0.37 10.85
CA LYS A 22 -4.85 0.13 12.23
C LYS A 22 -4.06 1.05 13.14
N TYR A 23 -4.70 1.53 14.19
CA TYR A 23 -4.04 2.25 15.26
C TYR A 23 -4.02 1.37 16.50
N THR A 24 -2.84 1.12 17.06
CA THR A 24 -2.64 0.30 18.27
C THR A 24 -1.47 0.86 19.04
N ASP A 25 -1.58 0.95 20.37
CA ASP A 25 -0.47 1.29 21.27
C ASP A 25 0.28 2.58 20.89
N GLY A 26 -0.45 3.64 20.53
CA GLY A 26 0.12 4.93 20.11
C GLY A 26 0.64 4.97 18.67
N GLN A 27 0.48 3.89 17.90
CA GLN A 27 1.12 3.72 16.61
C GLN A 27 0.12 3.48 15.49
N SER A 28 0.33 4.18 14.37
CA SER A 28 -0.39 3.90 13.13
C SER A 28 0.40 2.91 12.28
N ILE A 29 -0.22 1.75 12.03
CA ILE A 29 0.31 0.71 11.17
C ILE A 29 -0.57 0.66 9.91
N SER A 30 0.01 0.99 8.77
CA SER A 30 -0.62 0.80 7.47
C SER A 30 -0.08 -0.47 6.81
N THR A 31 -0.97 -1.37 6.43
CA THR A 31 -0.66 -2.62 5.73
C THR A 31 -1.08 -2.50 4.28
N LEU A 32 -0.13 -2.76 3.37
CA LEU A 32 -0.38 -2.94 1.94
C LEU A 32 -0.24 -4.44 1.62
N LYS A 33 -1.34 -5.05 1.19
CA LYS A 33 -1.39 -6.44 0.75
C LYS A 33 -1.53 -6.47 -0.76
N ILE A 34 -0.58 -7.07 -1.46
CA ILE A 34 -0.53 -7.14 -2.93
C ILE A 34 -0.66 -8.60 -3.36
N PHE A 35 -1.47 -8.87 -4.36
CA PHE A 35 -1.71 -10.21 -4.91
C PHE A 35 -1.65 -10.17 -6.44
N LEU A 36 -1.09 -11.22 -7.02
CA LEU A 36 -1.04 -11.41 -8.46
C LEU A 36 -2.39 -12.00 -8.93
N GLY A 37 -3.11 -11.26 -9.79
CA GLY A 37 -4.45 -11.65 -10.22
C GLY A 37 -5.45 -11.75 -9.06
N GLU A 38 -6.21 -12.84 -8.97
CA GLU A 38 -7.19 -13.09 -7.90
C GLU A 38 -6.66 -13.96 -6.74
N LYS A 39 -5.44 -14.48 -6.84
CA LYS A 39 -4.87 -15.41 -5.86
C LYS A 39 -4.49 -14.68 -4.56
N LYS A 40 -5.35 -14.78 -3.55
CA LYS A 40 -5.12 -14.20 -2.21
C LYS A 40 -4.21 -15.02 -1.30
N SER A 41 -3.87 -16.25 -1.68
CA SER A 41 -3.04 -17.20 -0.92
C SER A 41 -1.60 -16.71 -0.76
N ASP A 42 -1.03 -16.18 -1.84
CA ASP A 42 0.40 -15.82 -1.93
C ASP A 42 0.57 -14.31 -2.10
N ALA A 43 0.11 -13.57 -1.09
CA ALA A 43 0.14 -12.12 -1.14
C ALA A 43 1.42 -11.56 -0.50
N LEU A 44 2.05 -10.61 -1.19
CA LEU A 44 3.11 -9.79 -0.62
C LEU A 44 2.51 -8.83 0.43
N LEU A 45 3.07 -8.84 1.64
CA LEU A 45 2.66 -7.98 2.74
C LEU A 45 3.74 -6.96 3.03
N ILE A 46 3.39 -5.67 2.96
CA ILE A 46 4.26 -4.56 3.31
C ILE A 46 3.64 -3.80 4.48
N TYR A 47 4.42 -3.56 5.52
CA TYR A 47 4.01 -2.85 6.72
C TYR A 47 4.71 -1.49 6.80
N PHE A 48 3.92 -0.43 6.90
CA PHE A 48 4.38 0.92 7.14
C PHE A 48 4.01 1.31 8.57
N ARG A 49 4.98 1.75 9.37
CA ARG A 49 4.78 2.25 10.72
C ARG A 49 5.12 3.73 10.73
N THR A 50 4.18 4.57 11.13
CA THR A 50 4.43 6.01 11.34
C THR A 50 4.57 6.30 12.84
N TRP A 51 5.29 7.36 13.17
CA TRP A 51 5.65 7.75 14.54
C TRP A 51 4.52 8.57 15.21
N ASP A 52 4.75 8.99 16.46
CA ASP A 52 3.79 9.38 17.52
C ASP A 52 2.68 10.39 17.17
N ASP A 53 2.81 11.17 16.10
CA ASP A 53 1.70 11.92 15.50
C ASP A 53 1.23 11.18 14.24
N PRO A 54 0.20 10.32 14.34
CA PRO A 54 -0.30 9.62 13.18
C PRO A 54 -0.93 10.63 12.24
N LEU A 55 -0.17 11.05 11.22
CA LEU A 55 -0.75 11.46 9.94
C LEU A 55 -1.50 10.24 9.40
N SER A 56 -2.74 10.08 9.86
CA SER A 56 -3.65 8.99 9.50
C SER A 56 -4.09 9.06 8.03
N GLY A 57 -3.68 10.12 7.33
CA GLY A 57 -3.72 10.21 5.88
C GLY A 57 -2.77 9.18 5.26
N SER A 58 -3.32 8.04 4.81
CA SER A 58 -2.57 7.15 3.92
C SER A 58 -2.37 7.88 2.57
N PRO A 59 -1.13 8.19 2.14
CA PRO A 59 -0.89 8.82 0.83
C PRO A 59 -1.41 7.94 -0.33
N LEU A 60 -1.59 6.65 -0.08
CA LEU A 60 -2.18 5.72 -1.04
C LEU A 60 -3.72 5.84 -1.14
N ASN A 61 -4.37 6.51 -0.18
CA ASN A 61 -5.79 6.84 -0.25
C ASN A 61 -6.07 8.11 -1.06
N THR A 62 -5.08 8.99 -1.26
CA THR A 62 -5.25 10.29 -1.93
C THR A 62 -5.12 10.23 -3.46
N GLY A 63 -4.99 9.04 -4.05
CA GLY A 63 -5.04 8.86 -5.52
C GLY A 63 -3.87 9.46 -6.29
N ILE A 64 -2.77 9.79 -5.61
CA ILE A 64 -1.59 10.38 -6.25
C ILE A 64 -0.91 9.30 -7.11
N LYS A 65 -0.67 9.61 -8.40
CA LYS A 65 0.10 8.74 -9.28
C LYS A 65 1.56 8.70 -8.78
N LEU A 66 2.04 7.49 -8.47
CA LEU A 66 3.44 7.30 -8.13
C LEU A 66 4.28 7.30 -9.40
N HIS A 67 5.31 8.13 -9.43
CA HIS A 67 6.29 8.16 -10.52
C HIS A 67 7.55 7.41 -10.09
N LYS A 68 8.10 6.58 -10.98
CA LYS A 68 9.40 5.93 -10.78
C LYS A 68 10.43 7.04 -10.58
N LYS A 69 11.08 7.07 -9.41
CA LYS A 69 12.21 7.98 -9.19
C LYS A 69 13.32 7.55 -10.14
N ILE A 70 13.66 8.40 -11.10
CA ILE A 70 14.82 8.20 -11.97
C ILE A 70 16.05 8.39 -11.06
N SER A 71 16.65 7.29 -10.61
CA SER A 71 17.96 7.34 -9.96
C SER A 71 19.00 7.62 -11.04
N LYS A 72 19.75 8.71 -10.90
CA LYS A 72 20.94 8.92 -11.74
C LYS A 72 21.94 7.78 -11.47
N PRO A 73 22.55 7.18 -12.51
CA PRO A 73 23.70 6.32 -12.30
C PRO A 73 24.82 7.17 -11.67
N TYR A 74 25.42 6.66 -10.60
CA TYR A 74 26.66 7.18 -10.04
C TYR A 74 27.84 6.74 -10.91
#